data_AF-A0A1F4EZI8-F1
#
_entry.id   AF-A0A1F4EZI8-F1
#
_cell.length_a   1.000
_cell.length_b   1.000
_cell.length_c   1.000
_cell.angle_alpha   90.00
_cell.angle_beta   90.00
_cell.angle_gamma   90.00
#
_symmetry.space_group_name_H-M   'P 1'
#
loop_
_entity.id
_entity.type
_entity.pdbx_description
1 polymer ?
#
loop_
_entity_poly.entity_id
_entity_poly.type
_entity_poly.pdbx_seq_one_letter_code
_entity_poly.pdbx_strand_id
1 'polypeptide(L)'
;MKPELSLLVSSVALAFIQIVVAVQGAFNQVGLLPLVGNREGFPELKGWAGRAHRAQLNMAHDLVLFAALVLAAVAAGKTNDMTLLGAQIFFWARVAYAVVYLVGVPWLRTGVWAVSVAGMIVIFAQLV
;
A
#
# COMPACT_ATOMS: atom_id res chain seq x y z
N MET A 1 3.33 9.45 20.59
CA MET A 1 3.53 9.56 19.13
C MET A 1 2.29 10.18 18.53
N LYS A 2 2.40 11.08 17.54
CA LYS A 2 1.19 11.63 16.88
C LYS A 2 0.40 10.50 16.21
N PRO A 3 -0.95 10.51 16.23
CA PRO A 3 -1.76 9.45 15.66
C PRO A 3 -1.45 9.15 14.17
N GLU A 4 -1.15 10.19 13.37
CA GLU A 4 -0.79 10.06 11.96
C GLU A 4 0.49 9.26 11.75
N LEU A 5 1.49 9.43 12.62
CA LEU A 5 2.72 8.63 12.60
C LEU A 5 2.45 7.15 12.92
N SER A 6 1.48 6.88 13.79
CA SER A 6 1.05 5.50 14.09
C SER A 6 0.44 4.83 12.87
N LEU A 7 -0.35 5.57 12.09
CA LEU A 7 -0.94 5.11 10.83
C LEU A 7 0.12 4.97 9.72
N LEU A 8 1.13 5.83 9.68
CA LEU A 8 2.29 5.66 8.80
C LEU A 8 3.04 4.35 9.12
N VAL A 9 3.39 4.12 10.39
CA VAL A 9 4.06 2.88 10.81
C VAL A 9 3.20 1.65 10.52
N SER A 10 1.88 1.74 10.75
CA SER A 10 0.94 0.66 10.40
C SER A 10 0.88 0.40 8.89
N SER A 11 1.00 1.45 8.07
CA SER A 11 1.04 1.34 6.60
C SER A 11 2.34 0.70 6.12
N VAL A 12 3.47 0.96 6.78
CA VAL A 12 4.74 0.26 6.54
C VAL A 12 4.60 -1.23 6.86
N ALA A 13 3.99 -1.57 8.00
CA ALA A 13 3.72 -2.96 8.36
C ALA A 13 2.81 -3.65 7.33
N LEU A 14 1.77 -2.97 6.86
CA LEU A 14 0.88 -3.46 5.81
C LEU A 14 1.63 -3.70 4.48
N ALA A 15 2.53 -2.80 4.08
CA ALA A 15 3.35 -2.98 2.89
C ALA A 15 4.27 -4.20 3.01
N PHE A 16 4.89 -4.38 4.18
CA PHE A 16 5.70 -5.57 4.44
C PHE A 16 4.89 -6.87 4.39
N ILE A 17 3.69 -6.89 4.96
CA ILE A 17 2.77 -8.03 4.86
C ILE A 17 2.45 -8.34 3.40
N GLN A 18 2.18 -7.34 2.56
CA GLN A 18 1.91 -7.56 1.13
C GLN A 18 3.13 -8.10 0.37
N ILE A 19 4.35 -7.67 0.73
CA ILE A 19 5.59 -8.25 0.19
C ILE A 19 5.68 -9.74 0.53
N VAL A 20 5.45 -10.11 1.79
CA VAL A 20 5.46 -11.52 2.22
C VAL A 20 4.42 -12.34 1.48
N VAL A 21 3.19 -11.83 1.31
CA VAL A 21 2.13 -12.49 0.55
C VAL A 21 2.52 -12.67 -0.92
N ALA A 22 3.13 -11.66 -1.54
CA ALA A 22 3.59 -11.76 -2.93
C ALA A 22 4.74 -12.76 -3.09
N VAL A 23 5.69 -12.81 -2.15
CA VAL A 23 6.77 -13.80 -2.12
C VAL A 23 6.22 -15.21 -1.97
N GLN A 24 5.24 -15.41 -1.07
CA GLN A 24 4.59 -16.71 -0.92
C GLN A 24 3.87 -17.15 -2.19
N GLY A 25 3.19 -16.22 -2.87
CA GLY A 25 2.54 -16.49 -4.16
C GLY A 25 3.53 -16.86 -5.26
N ALA A 26 4.66 -16.15 -5.32
CA ALA A 26 5.73 -16.49 -6.25
C ALA A 26 6.31 -17.88 -5.93
N PHE A 27 6.60 -18.17 -4.66
CA PHE A 27 7.13 -19.47 -4.23
C PHE A 27 6.21 -20.62 -4.62
N ASN A 28 4.89 -20.47 -4.43
CA ASN A 28 3.92 -21.48 -4.79
C ASN A 28 3.83 -21.74 -6.31
N GLN A 29 4.29 -20.81 -7.15
CA GLN A 29 4.25 -20.95 -8.61
C GLN A 29 5.57 -21.39 -9.23
N VAL A 30 6.69 -20.84 -8.76
CA VAL A 30 8.01 -21.06 -9.38
C VAL A 30 8.96 -21.87 -8.49
N GLY A 31 8.61 -22.11 -7.22
CA GLY A 31 9.46 -22.80 -6.26
C GLY A 31 10.63 -21.96 -5.75
N LEU A 32 11.49 -22.58 -4.92
CA LEU A 32 12.59 -21.89 -4.25
C LEU A 32 13.73 -21.48 -5.20
N LEU A 33 14.14 -22.39 -6.11
CA LEU A 33 15.35 -22.20 -6.90
C LEU A 33 15.32 -20.94 -7.79
N PRO A 34 14.21 -20.63 -8.49
CA PRO A 34 14.12 -19.38 -9.24
C PRO A 34 14.06 -18.13 -8.36
N LEU A 35 13.57 -18.23 -7.12
CA LEU A 35 13.47 -17.09 -6.20
C LEU A 35 14.80 -16.68 -5.58
N VAL A 36 15.67 -17.65 -5.31
CA VAL A 36 17.02 -17.40 -4.76
C VAL A 36 18.03 -17.03 -5.83
N GLY A 37 17.76 -17.39 -7.08
CA GLY A 37 18.60 -17.09 -8.23
C GLY A 37 18.45 -15.65 -8.74
N ASN A 38 19.26 -15.31 -9.75
CA ASN A 38 19.14 -14.04 -10.46
C ASN A 38 17.79 -13.98 -11.18
N ARG A 39 17.20 -12.78 -11.25
CA ARG A 39 15.85 -12.58 -11.84
C ARG A 39 15.84 -12.51 -13.38
N GLU A 40 16.95 -12.85 -14.02
CA GLU A 40 17.03 -12.96 -15.47
C GLU A 40 16.17 -14.14 -15.93
N GLY A 41 15.25 -13.90 -16.87
CA GLY A 41 14.31 -14.93 -17.32
C GLY A 41 13.28 -15.37 -16.27
N PHE A 42 13.05 -14.57 -15.22
CA PHE A 42 12.09 -14.92 -14.16
C PHE A 42 10.68 -15.17 -14.75
N PRO A 43 10.05 -16.32 -14.45
CA PRO A 43 8.75 -16.64 -15.03
C PRO A 43 7.67 -15.62 -14.67
N GLU A 44 6.77 -15.34 -15.62
CA GLU A 44 5.63 -14.46 -15.35
C GLU A 44 4.70 -15.07 -14.29
N LEU A 45 4.46 -14.32 -13.21
CA LEU A 45 3.50 -14.71 -12.17
C LEU A 45 2.07 -14.50 -12.65
N LYS A 46 1.28 -15.57 -12.67
CA LYS A 46 -0.10 -15.58 -13.18
C LYS A 46 -1.13 -15.68 -12.05
N GLY A 47 -2.40 -15.45 -12.36
CA GLY A 47 -3.50 -15.62 -11.40
C GLY A 47 -3.31 -14.79 -10.13
N TRP A 48 -3.53 -15.42 -8.97
CA TRP A 48 -3.49 -14.75 -7.67
C TRP A 48 -2.08 -14.26 -7.28
N ALA A 49 -1.02 -15.01 -7.61
CA ALA A 49 0.35 -14.61 -7.30
C ALA A 49 0.76 -13.35 -8.08
N GLY A 50 0.40 -13.29 -9.37
CA GLY A 50 0.59 -12.08 -10.17
C GLY A 50 -0.21 -10.89 -9.62
N ARG A 51 -1.42 -11.13 -9.09
CA ARG A 51 -2.21 -10.09 -8.43
C ARG A 51 -1.56 -9.60 -7.14
N ALA A 52 -1.06 -10.50 -6.29
CA ALA A 52 -0.32 -10.16 -5.08
C ALA A 52 0.92 -9.30 -5.39
N HIS A 53 1.68 -9.67 -6.42
CA HIS A 53 2.86 -8.93 -6.84
C HIS A 53 2.51 -7.51 -7.31
N ARG A 54 1.43 -7.33 -8.08
CA ARG A 54 0.97 -5.99 -8.49
C ARG A 54 0.42 -5.17 -7.32
N ALA A 55 -0.27 -5.81 -6.38
CA ALA A 55 -0.80 -5.14 -5.19
C ALA A 55 0.31 -4.57 -4.30
N GLN A 56 1.37 -5.35 -4.03
CA GLN A 56 2.48 -4.88 -3.19
C GLN A 56 3.26 -3.73 -3.85
N LEU A 57 3.48 -3.78 -5.18
CA LEU A 57 4.13 -2.67 -5.90
C LEU A 57 3.29 -1.39 -5.83
N ASN A 58 1.98 -1.52 -5.98
CA ASN A 58 1.07 -0.38 -5.85
C ASN A 58 1.09 0.20 -4.42
N MET A 59 1.16 -0.66 -3.39
CA MET A 59 1.33 -0.20 -2.01
C MET A 59 2.66 0.52 -1.79
N ALA A 60 3.76 0.02 -2.36
CA ALA A 60 5.06 0.65 -2.22
C ALA A 60 5.09 2.06 -2.82
N HIS A 61 4.50 2.26 -4.01
CA HIS A 61 4.41 3.60 -4.61
C HIS A 61 3.55 4.57 -3.80
N ASP A 62 2.35 4.14 -3.39
CA ASP A 62 1.43 4.99 -2.62
C ASP A 62 1.99 5.33 -1.24
N LEU A 63 2.73 4.39 -0.62
CA LEU A 63 3.34 4.59 0.69
C LEU A 63 4.39 5.72 0.69
N VAL A 64 5.15 5.89 -0.40
CA VAL A 64 6.13 6.98 -0.52
C VAL A 64 5.43 8.35 -0.46
N LEU A 65 4.33 8.49 -1.21
CA LEU A 65 3.54 9.72 -1.24
C LEU A 65 2.89 10.00 0.12
N PHE A 66 2.27 8.97 0.71
CA PHE A 66 1.65 9.07 2.02
C PHE A 66 2.66 9.43 3.11
N ALA A 67 3.83 8.79 3.12
CA ALA A 67 4.89 9.08 4.07
C ALA A 67 5.36 10.53 3.95
N ALA A 68 5.59 11.03 2.73
CA ALA A 68 5.99 12.41 2.51
C ALA A 68 4.98 13.41 3.07
N LEU A 69 3.68 13.19 2.83
CA LEU A 69 2.61 14.06 3.34
C LEU A 69 2.50 14.03 4.87
N VAL A 70 2.50 12.85 5.48
CA VAL A 70 2.40 12.71 6.94
C VAL A 70 3.61 13.33 7.63
N LEU A 71 4.82 13.04 7.14
CA LEU A 71 6.05 13.59 7.72
C LEU A 71 6.11 15.11 7.57
N ALA A 72 5.70 15.66 6.41
CA ALA A 72 5.60 17.10 6.20
C ALA A 72 4.59 17.76 7.16
N ALA A 73 3.41 17.17 7.36
CA ALA A 73 2.40 17.69 8.29
C ALA A 73 2.90 17.72 9.74
N VAL A 74 3.60 16.66 10.16
CA VAL A 74 4.20 16.59 11.49
C VAL A 74 5.30 17.63 11.65
N ALA A 75 6.23 17.72 10.70
CA ALA A 75 7.36 18.64 10.74
C ALA A 75 6.93 20.11 10.69
N ALA A 76 5.90 20.43 9.91
CA ALA A 76 5.33 21.78 9.82
C ALA A 76 4.40 22.14 10.99
N GLY A 77 4.14 21.21 11.93
CA GLY A 77 3.22 21.44 13.04
C GLY A 77 1.74 21.57 12.62
N LYS A 78 1.39 21.17 11.39
CA LYS A 78 0.05 21.32 10.78
C LYS A 78 -0.88 20.12 10.99
N THR A 79 -0.58 19.23 11.92
CA THR A 79 -1.45 18.08 12.23
C THR A 79 -2.73 18.52 12.93
N ASN A 80 -3.87 18.05 12.46
CA ASN A 80 -5.20 18.34 12.98
C ASN A 80 -6.16 17.16 12.72
N ASP A 81 -7.44 17.31 13.06
CA ASP A 81 -8.44 16.25 12.88
C ASP A 81 -8.61 15.82 11.41
N MET A 82 -8.42 16.75 10.46
CA MET A 82 -8.49 16.46 9.03
C MET A 82 -7.26 15.68 8.53
N THR A 83 -6.05 15.98 9.02
CA THR A 83 -4.86 15.18 8.68
C THR A 83 -4.98 13.76 9.24
N LEU A 84 -5.54 13.62 10.44
CA LEU A 84 -5.85 12.32 11.03
C LEU A 84 -6.89 11.55 10.20
N LEU A 85 -8.00 12.20 9.85
CA LEU A 85 -9.04 11.60 9.00
C LEU A 85 -8.46 11.13 7.66
N GLY A 86 -7.69 11.99 6.98
CA GLY A 86 -7.04 11.64 5.72
C GLY A 86 -6.10 10.42 5.84
N ALA A 87 -5.34 10.34 6.94
CA ALA A 87 -4.48 9.20 7.23
C ALA A 87 -5.27 7.91 7.52
N GLN A 88 -6.39 8.00 8.23
CA GLN A 88 -7.27 6.85 8.49
C GLN A 88 -7.91 6.33 7.20
N ILE A 89 -8.43 7.24 6.37
CA ILE A 89 -9.00 6.92 5.06
C ILE A 89 -7.97 6.20 4.21
N PHE A 90 -6.76 6.74 4.10
CA PHE A 90 -5.68 6.10 3.37
C PHE A 90 -5.43 4.68 3.88
N PHE A 91 -5.11 4.52 5.17
CA PHE A 91 -4.72 3.24 5.74
C PHE A 91 -5.78 2.16 5.53
N TRP A 92 -7.04 2.42 5.91
CA TRP A 92 -8.12 1.44 5.80
C TRP A 92 -8.48 1.13 4.35
N ALA A 93 -8.44 2.13 3.45
CA ALA A 93 -8.60 1.89 2.02
C ALA A 93 -7.48 1.01 1.47
N ARG A 94 -6.22 1.15 1.92
CA ARG A 94 -5.11 0.26 1.50
C ARG A 94 -5.30 -1.16 2.00
N VAL A 95 -5.83 -1.36 3.22
CA VAL A 95 -6.18 -2.70 3.73
C VAL A 95 -7.26 -3.34 2.84
N ALA A 96 -8.35 -2.62 2.58
CA ALA A 96 -9.43 -3.11 1.72
C ALA A 96 -8.94 -3.37 0.28
N TYR A 97 -8.10 -2.47 -0.26
CA TYR A 97 -7.54 -2.60 -1.60
C TYR A 97 -6.73 -3.89 -1.74
N ALA A 98 -5.86 -4.19 -0.77
CA ALA A 98 -5.05 -5.40 -0.80
C ALA A 98 -5.92 -6.67 -0.89
N VAL A 99 -6.98 -6.75 -0.06
CA VAL A 99 -7.92 -7.88 -0.08
C VAL A 99 -8.67 -7.96 -1.42
N VAL A 100 -9.27 -6.86 -1.87
CA VAL A 100 -10.03 -6.80 -3.13
C VAL A 100 -9.16 -7.15 -4.34
N TYR A 101 -7.91 -6.67 -4.36
CA TYR A 101 -6.99 -6.93 -5.46
C TYR A 101 -6.59 -8.41 -5.51
N LEU A 102 -6.36 -9.05 -4.36
CA LEU A 102 -6.07 -10.49 -4.29
C LEU A 102 -7.25 -11.33 -4.78
N VAL A 103 -8.48 -11.00 -4.35
CA VAL A 103 -9.72 -11.67 -4.83
C VAL A 103 -9.90 -11.47 -6.34
N GLY A 104 -9.56 -10.28 -6.85
CA GLY A 104 -9.58 -9.99 -8.29
C GLY A 104 -10.90 -9.43 -8.79
N VAL A 105 -11.65 -8.69 -7.95
CA VAL A 105 -12.91 -8.04 -8.33
C VAL A 105 -12.61 -6.78 -9.17
N PRO A 106 -12.95 -6.77 -10.48
CA PRO A 106 -12.72 -5.61 -11.34
C PRO A 106 -13.58 -4.42 -10.89
N TRP A 107 -13.16 -3.19 -11.21
CA TRP A 107 -13.80 -1.92 -10.84
C TRP A 107 -13.83 -1.59 -9.35
N LEU A 108 -14.16 -2.55 -8.48
CA LEU A 108 -14.14 -2.35 -7.02
C LEU A 108 -12.75 -1.93 -6.54
N ARG A 109 -11.69 -2.58 -7.04
CA ARG A 109 -10.30 -2.20 -6.73
C ARG A 109 -10.01 -0.73 -7.06
N THR A 110 -10.57 -0.22 -8.17
CA THR A 110 -10.32 1.14 -8.64
C THR A 110 -11.04 2.14 -7.74
N GLY A 111 -12.28 1.84 -7.34
CA GLY A 111 -13.02 2.64 -6.37
C GLY A 111 -12.29 2.73 -5.02
N VAL A 112 -11.85 1.58 -4.48
CA VAL A 112 -11.11 1.57 -3.21
C VAL A 112 -9.77 2.31 -3.31
N TRP A 113 -9.07 2.18 -4.43
CA TRP A 113 -7.86 2.98 -4.67
C TRP A 113 -8.17 4.49 -4.68
N ALA A 114 -9.24 4.92 -5.35
CA ALA A 114 -9.63 6.33 -5.38
C ALA A 114 -9.95 6.87 -3.98
N VAL A 115 -10.56 6.06 -3.11
CA VAL A 115 -10.77 6.42 -1.69
C VAL A 115 -9.44 6.64 -0.97
N SER A 116 -8.44 5.78 -1.19
CA SER A 116 -7.11 5.97 -0.60
C SER A 116 -6.43 7.28 -1.06
N VAL A 117 -6.60 7.64 -2.33
CA VAL A 117 -6.10 8.90 -2.90
C VAL A 117 -6.83 10.10 -2.30
N ALA A 118 -8.14 10.02 -2.11
CA ALA A 118 -8.91 11.07 -1.44
C ALA A 118 -8.38 11.36 -0.03
N GLY A 119 -8.00 10.32 0.73
CA GLY A 119 -7.34 10.48 2.03
C GLY A 119 -6.05 11.29 1.95
N MET A 120 -5.19 11.01 0.96
CA MET A 120 -3.97 11.80 0.74
C MET A 120 -4.26 13.24 0.31
N ILE A 121 -5.27 13.47 -0.52
CA ILE A 121 -5.71 14.81 -0.93
C ILE A 121 -6.17 15.63 0.28
N VAL A 122 -6.89 15.01 1.22
CA VAL A 122 -7.31 15.68 2.46
C VAL A 122 -6.10 16.15 3.26
N ILE A 123 -5.07 15.30 3.44
CA ILE A 123 -3.83 15.69 4.14
C ILE A 123 -3.13 16.83 3.41
N PHE A 124 -2.99 16.70 2.08
CA PHE A 124 -2.36 17.72 1.24
C PHE A 124 -3.05 19.08 1.36
N ALA A 125 -4.39 19.11 1.37
CA ALA A 125 -5.16 20.34 1.50
C ALA A 125 -4.99 21.04 2.86
N GLN A 126 -4.51 20.36 3.89
CA GLN A 126 -4.16 20.99 5.18
C GLN A 126 -2.74 21.57 5.18
N LEU A 127 -1.89 21.17 4.24
CA LEU A 127 -0.50 21.61 4.16
C LEU A 127 -0.31 22.88 3.35
N VAL A 128 -1.17 23.09 2.34
CA VAL A 128 -1.17 24.28 1.48
C VAL A 128 -2.03 25.38 2.06
#